data_AF-A0A1Q7E485-F1
#
_entry.id   AF-A0A1Q7E485-F1
#
_cell.length_a   1.000
_cell.length_b   1.000
_cell.length_c   1.000
_cell.angle_alpha   90.00
_cell.angle_beta   90.00
_cell.angle_gamma   90.00
#
_symmetry.space_group_name_H-M   'P 1'
#
loop_
_entity.id
_entity.type
_entity.pdbx_description
1 polymer ?
#
loop_
_entity_poly.entity_id
_entity_poly.type
_entity_poly.pdbx_seq_one_letter_code
_entity_poly.pdbx_strand_id
1 'polypeptide(L)'
;MAKATAGRALPPTIESSRDRERLHTVVFPEHGDLALAVADRIVEIIQRETRGKGRVVLGLATGSTPLGVYEELIRRHQAGDVDFSRVITFNLDEYYPMAPDSPHSYHRYMWENFFAHVNIAKENVHIPDGTIPRERVVEACAAYEEAIRAAGGIDFQLLGIGKTGHVGFNEPGSDATSRTRIVTLDTLTRKDAAADFFGIENVPREAVTMGVATILDARELALMATGEHKAGIVARAVEGEISPDVAATFLQRHPSVSVYLDLPAAAELTRISTPWVLASGGGSVDWTPAMVERSVVWLAERSGKAVLKLAARDYAENHLSPLLARAGSAGPINGQVFNRLRDKIRGRAKLPAHERVLVFSPHPDDDVISMGGILRKLWENENQIVVAYMTSGNIAVFDHDVARHLDFVERAAKALGLDASAVQRARATINAGIEQKAPGDVDIPVVQNHKKFIRESEAIAALAAVGIPPSAARFLDLPFYQTGEVRKRPLSEDDIAIVQRLFDEVRPDLVFVAGDLS
;
A
#
# COMPACT_ATOMS: atom_id res chain seq x y z
N MET A 1 -1.39 -27.89 -21.21
CA MET A 1 -2.76 -27.51 -21.62
C MET A 1 -3.21 -26.36 -20.74
N ALA A 2 -3.02 -25.13 -21.21
CA ALA A 2 -3.44 -23.94 -20.49
C ALA A 2 -4.96 -23.79 -20.64
N LYS A 3 -5.70 -23.88 -19.54
CA LYS A 3 -7.10 -23.44 -19.52
C LYS A 3 -7.09 -21.93 -19.76
N ALA A 4 -7.64 -21.49 -20.87
CA ALA A 4 -8.07 -20.11 -21.04
C ALA A 4 -9.01 -19.78 -19.88
N THR A 5 -8.57 -18.94 -18.95
CA THR A 5 -9.46 -18.31 -17.98
C THR A 5 -10.39 -17.40 -18.75
N ALA A 6 -11.61 -17.89 -18.99
CA ALA A 6 -12.74 -17.06 -19.37
C ALA A 6 -12.73 -15.82 -18.46
N GLY A 7 -12.85 -14.62 -19.05
CA GLY A 7 -12.76 -13.35 -18.33
C GLY A 7 -13.60 -13.40 -17.06
N ARG A 8 -12.93 -13.29 -15.91
CA ARG A 8 -13.60 -13.20 -14.61
C ARG A 8 -14.45 -11.94 -14.66
N ALA A 9 -15.77 -12.08 -14.63
CA ALA A 9 -16.66 -10.94 -14.52
C ALA A 9 -16.27 -10.17 -13.24
N LEU A 10 -16.06 -8.86 -13.37
CA LEU A 10 -15.76 -8.02 -12.22
C LEU A 10 -16.90 -8.16 -11.19
N PRO A 11 -16.58 -8.32 -9.89
CA PRO A 11 -17.60 -8.35 -8.87
C PRO A 11 -18.35 -7.01 -8.83
N PRO A 12 -19.58 -7.02 -8.29
CA PRO A 12 -20.35 -5.80 -8.15
C PRO A 12 -19.60 -4.78 -7.29
N THR A 13 -19.59 -3.54 -7.76
CA THR A 13 -19.07 -2.38 -7.03
C THR A 13 -19.99 -2.04 -5.87
N ILE A 14 -19.44 -1.37 -4.86
CA ILE A 14 -20.25 -0.88 -3.73
C ILE A 14 -21.03 0.35 -4.20
N GLU A 15 -22.32 0.17 -4.46
CA GLU A 15 -23.24 1.21 -4.89
C GLU A 15 -24.03 1.80 -3.71
N SER A 16 -24.11 3.12 -3.64
CA SER A 16 -24.96 3.89 -2.72
C SER A 16 -25.07 5.34 -3.19
N SER A 17 -25.83 6.19 -2.48
CA SER A 17 -25.87 7.63 -2.81
C SER A 17 -24.46 8.22 -2.76
N ARG A 18 -24.14 9.04 -3.76
CA ARG A 18 -22.87 9.76 -3.93
C ARG A 18 -23.06 11.26 -3.81
N ASP A 19 -24.13 11.73 -3.17
CA ASP A 19 -24.55 13.15 -3.18
C ASP A 19 -23.50 14.13 -2.63
N ARG A 20 -22.53 13.65 -1.83
CA ARG A 20 -21.42 14.46 -1.32
C ARG A 20 -20.12 14.34 -2.11
N GLU A 21 -20.06 13.42 -3.05
CA GLU A 21 -18.88 13.18 -3.88
C GLU A 21 -18.89 14.15 -5.07
N ARG A 22 -17.80 14.87 -5.25
CA ARG A 22 -17.57 15.80 -6.38
C ARG A 22 -16.85 15.14 -7.54
N LEU A 23 -16.38 13.92 -7.34
CA LEU A 23 -15.74 13.06 -8.33
C LEU A 23 -16.51 11.75 -8.41
N HIS A 24 -16.57 11.15 -9.60
CA HIS A 24 -17.16 9.83 -9.78
C HIS A 24 -16.27 8.77 -9.12
N THR A 25 -16.71 8.19 -8.00
CA THR A 25 -16.00 7.08 -7.35
C THR A 25 -16.55 5.72 -7.77
N VAL A 26 -15.64 4.74 -7.85
CA VAL A 26 -15.91 3.32 -8.07
C VAL A 26 -15.18 2.54 -6.97
N VAL A 27 -15.93 1.87 -6.11
CA VAL A 27 -15.36 1.17 -4.93
C VAL A 27 -15.47 -0.34 -5.12
N PHE A 28 -14.32 -1.00 -5.07
CA PHE A 28 -14.19 -2.45 -5.18
C PHE A 28 -13.98 -3.08 -3.80
N PRO A 29 -14.58 -4.25 -3.53
CA PRO A 29 -14.33 -4.98 -2.28
C PRO A 29 -12.86 -5.41 -2.12
N GLU A 30 -12.23 -5.84 -3.22
CA GLU A 30 -10.85 -6.32 -3.24
C GLU A 30 -9.96 -5.47 -4.14
N HIS A 31 -8.71 -5.30 -3.74
CA HIS A 31 -7.68 -4.59 -4.50
C HIS A 31 -7.49 -5.17 -5.92
N GLY A 32 -7.53 -6.49 -6.07
CA GLY A 32 -7.31 -7.15 -7.36
C GLY A 32 -8.37 -6.78 -8.41
N ASP A 33 -9.63 -6.64 -7.99
CA ASP A 33 -10.72 -6.30 -8.92
C ASP A 33 -10.61 -4.85 -9.43
N LEU A 34 -10.08 -3.95 -8.61
CA LEU A 34 -9.78 -2.57 -9.00
C LEU A 34 -8.76 -2.54 -10.14
N ALA A 35 -7.65 -3.27 -9.99
CA ALA A 35 -6.60 -3.33 -11.01
C ALA A 35 -7.13 -3.88 -12.35
N LEU A 36 -7.97 -4.92 -12.29
CA LEU A 36 -8.64 -5.49 -13.47
C LEU A 36 -9.55 -4.46 -14.16
N ALA A 37 -10.34 -3.70 -13.41
CA ALA A 37 -11.25 -2.70 -13.95
C ALA A 37 -10.52 -1.54 -14.64
N VAL A 38 -9.40 -1.09 -14.06
CA VAL A 38 -8.55 -0.06 -14.67
C VAL A 38 -7.87 -0.61 -15.92
N ALA A 39 -7.39 -1.85 -15.90
CA ALA A 39 -6.82 -2.51 -17.09
C ALA A 39 -7.86 -2.67 -18.21
N ASP A 40 -9.11 -3.06 -17.89
CA ASP A 40 -10.22 -3.08 -18.84
C ASP A 40 -10.39 -1.72 -19.51
N ARG A 41 -10.44 -0.65 -18.70
CA ARG A 41 -10.59 0.70 -19.23
C ARG A 41 -9.43 1.11 -20.13
N ILE A 42 -8.19 0.84 -19.73
CA ILE A 42 -7.01 1.16 -20.56
C ILE A 42 -7.07 0.41 -21.90
N VAL A 43 -7.42 -0.88 -21.91
CA VAL A 43 -7.56 -1.67 -23.15
C VAL A 43 -8.67 -1.09 -24.04
N GLU A 44 -9.82 -0.71 -23.48
CA GLU A 44 -10.89 -0.03 -24.21
C GLU A 44 -10.40 1.26 -24.88
N ILE A 45 -9.65 2.10 -24.14
CA ILE A 45 -9.08 3.35 -24.66
C ILE A 45 -8.09 3.06 -25.79
N ILE A 46 -7.15 2.13 -25.58
CA ILE A 46 -6.16 1.75 -26.60
C ILE A 46 -6.88 1.33 -27.88
N GLN A 47 -7.88 0.46 -27.78
CA GLN A 47 -8.61 -0.02 -28.93
C GLN A 47 -9.44 1.07 -29.61
N ARG A 48 -10.11 1.94 -28.84
CA ARG A 48 -10.94 3.04 -29.36
C ARG A 48 -10.09 4.06 -30.11
N GLU A 49 -9.03 4.55 -29.49
CA GLU A 49 -8.18 5.60 -30.06
C GLU A 49 -7.34 5.07 -31.23
N THR A 50 -6.84 3.82 -31.14
CA THR A 50 -6.12 3.20 -32.25
C THR A 50 -7.02 2.99 -33.46
N ARG A 51 -8.28 2.59 -33.28
CA ARG A 51 -9.26 2.49 -34.37
C ARG A 51 -9.65 3.87 -34.93
N GLY A 52 -9.78 4.87 -34.08
CA GLY A 52 -10.23 6.21 -34.47
C GLY A 52 -9.16 7.04 -35.18
N LYS A 53 -7.97 7.17 -34.57
CA LYS A 53 -6.89 8.05 -35.04
C LYS A 53 -5.54 7.33 -35.25
N GLY A 54 -5.51 6.01 -35.17
CA GLY A 54 -4.33 5.21 -35.51
C GLY A 54 -3.25 5.13 -34.43
N ARG A 55 -3.43 5.82 -33.29
CA ARG A 55 -2.53 5.83 -32.13
C ARG A 55 -3.28 6.22 -30.86
N VAL A 56 -2.68 5.96 -29.71
CA VAL A 56 -3.18 6.37 -28.39
C VAL A 56 -2.04 6.95 -27.54
N VAL A 57 -2.34 7.99 -26.78
CA VAL A 57 -1.38 8.61 -25.86
C VAL A 57 -1.81 8.34 -24.42
N LEU A 58 -0.98 7.63 -23.65
CA LEU A 58 -1.24 7.26 -22.27
C LEU A 58 -0.32 8.02 -21.31
N GLY A 59 -0.89 8.57 -20.26
CA GLY A 59 -0.16 9.07 -19.10
C GLY A 59 -0.04 7.99 -18.05
N LEU A 60 1.16 7.70 -17.56
CA LEU A 60 1.44 6.58 -16.65
C LEU A 60 2.00 7.04 -15.31
N ALA A 61 1.64 6.30 -14.25
CA ALA A 61 2.08 6.53 -12.87
C ALA A 61 3.00 5.40 -12.39
N THR A 62 3.83 5.69 -11.39
CA THR A 62 4.69 4.70 -10.71
C THR A 62 4.15 4.39 -9.30
N GLY A 63 4.91 3.62 -8.52
CA GLY A 63 4.55 3.20 -7.17
C GLY A 63 3.75 1.90 -7.10
N SER A 64 3.45 1.44 -5.89
CA SER A 64 2.86 0.11 -5.68
C SER A 64 1.43 -0.04 -6.21
N THR A 65 0.60 1.02 -6.13
CA THR A 65 -0.82 0.98 -6.53
C THR A 65 -1.06 0.54 -8.00
N PRO A 66 -0.35 1.06 -9.02
CA PRO A 66 -0.56 0.65 -10.42
C PRO A 66 0.06 -0.70 -10.82
N LEU A 67 0.84 -1.38 -9.95
CA LEU A 67 1.53 -2.63 -10.33
C LEU A 67 0.58 -3.71 -10.85
N GLY A 68 -0.53 -3.95 -10.14
CA GLY A 68 -1.51 -4.96 -10.58
C GLY A 68 -2.14 -4.63 -11.94
N VAL A 69 -2.23 -3.35 -12.31
CA VAL A 69 -2.71 -2.92 -13.64
C VAL A 69 -1.68 -3.30 -14.70
N TYR A 70 -0.39 -3.04 -14.46
CA TYR A 70 0.69 -3.39 -15.39
C TYR A 70 0.81 -4.90 -15.57
N GLU A 71 0.74 -5.69 -14.49
CA GLU A 71 0.76 -7.15 -14.54
C GLU A 71 -0.38 -7.70 -15.41
N GLU A 72 -1.60 -7.17 -15.24
CA GLU A 72 -2.75 -7.59 -16.05
C GLU A 72 -2.61 -7.15 -17.53
N LEU A 73 -2.12 -5.94 -17.80
CA LEU A 73 -1.88 -5.49 -19.18
C LEU A 73 -0.82 -6.34 -19.88
N ILE A 74 0.24 -6.73 -19.18
CA ILE A 74 1.27 -7.65 -19.69
C ILE A 74 0.64 -9.01 -20.00
N ARG A 75 -0.14 -9.56 -19.06
CA ARG A 75 -0.82 -10.86 -19.25
C ARG A 75 -1.71 -10.85 -20.49
N ARG A 76 -2.50 -9.79 -20.68
CA ARG A 76 -3.36 -9.59 -21.86
C ARG A 76 -2.57 -9.42 -23.15
N HIS A 77 -1.46 -8.70 -23.11
CA HIS A 77 -0.58 -8.56 -24.26
C HIS A 77 -0.01 -9.92 -24.70
N GLN A 78 0.51 -10.70 -23.74
CA GLN A 78 1.04 -12.04 -23.99
C GLN A 78 -0.03 -13.01 -24.49
N ALA A 79 -1.30 -12.80 -24.11
CA ALA A 79 -2.45 -13.53 -24.64
C ALA A 79 -2.90 -13.07 -26.05
N GLY A 80 -2.40 -11.93 -26.53
CA GLY A 80 -2.79 -11.34 -27.81
C GLY A 80 -4.04 -10.45 -27.77
N ASP A 81 -4.53 -10.09 -26.58
CA ASP A 81 -5.77 -9.32 -26.38
C ASP A 81 -5.56 -7.80 -26.56
N VAL A 82 -4.33 -7.32 -26.43
CA VAL A 82 -3.96 -5.90 -26.56
C VAL A 82 -2.61 -5.73 -27.26
N ASP A 83 -2.53 -4.72 -28.13
CA ASP A 83 -1.35 -4.34 -28.89
C ASP A 83 -0.82 -2.97 -28.44
N PHE A 84 0.46 -2.89 -28.07
CA PHE A 84 1.11 -1.66 -27.62
C PHE A 84 1.95 -0.99 -28.71
N SER A 85 2.00 -1.55 -29.93
CA SER A 85 2.83 -1.01 -31.02
C SER A 85 2.46 0.41 -31.46
N ARG A 86 1.24 0.86 -31.16
CA ARG A 86 0.68 2.19 -31.50
C ARG A 86 0.44 3.07 -30.28
N VAL A 87 0.99 2.69 -29.14
CA VAL A 87 0.90 3.43 -27.87
C VAL A 87 2.09 4.36 -27.74
N ILE A 88 1.83 5.60 -27.33
CA ILE A 88 2.82 6.58 -26.88
C ILE A 88 2.57 6.84 -25.41
N THR A 89 3.61 6.87 -24.57
CA THR A 89 3.47 7.02 -23.12
C THR A 89 4.23 8.21 -22.58
N PHE A 90 3.63 8.90 -21.62
CA PHE A 90 4.28 9.96 -20.84
C PHE A 90 4.15 9.65 -19.34
N ASN A 91 5.25 9.48 -18.64
CA ASN A 91 5.25 9.33 -17.18
C ASN A 91 5.11 10.68 -16.48
N LEU A 92 4.46 10.67 -15.31
CA LEU A 92 4.22 11.89 -14.51
C LEU A 92 5.52 12.57 -14.07
N ASP A 93 6.52 11.81 -13.65
CA ASP A 93 7.67 12.34 -12.92
C ASP A 93 8.91 11.45 -12.97
N GLU A 94 10.04 12.02 -12.50
CA GLU A 94 11.29 11.33 -12.16
C GLU A 94 12.00 12.13 -11.05
N TYR A 95 12.71 11.44 -10.17
CA TYR A 95 13.53 12.07 -9.13
C TYR A 95 14.66 12.94 -9.73
N TYR A 96 15.14 13.95 -8.99
CA TYR A 96 16.19 14.84 -9.45
C TYR A 96 17.26 15.13 -8.37
N PRO A 97 18.56 14.96 -8.67
CA PRO A 97 19.08 14.22 -9.82
C PRO A 97 18.81 12.71 -9.66
N MET A 98 18.64 12.00 -10.77
CA MET A 98 18.46 10.54 -10.77
C MET A 98 19.03 9.92 -12.05
N ALA A 99 19.89 8.92 -11.89
CA ALA A 99 20.42 8.15 -13.01
C ALA A 99 19.41 7.08 -13.46
N PRO A 100 19.21 6.85 -14.77
CA PRO A 100 18.16 5.96 -15.29
C PRO A 100 18.37 4.47 -14.97
N ASP A 101 19.56 4.07 -14.54
CA ASP A 101 19.94 2.71 -14.10
C ASP A 101 19.89 2.54 -12.57
N SER A 102 19.70 3.63 -11.82
CA SER A 102 19.49 3.59 -10.38
C SER A 102 18.32 2.67 -10.02
N PRO A 103 18.44 1.82 -8.98
CA PRO A 103 17.34 0.99 -8.52
C PRO A 103 16.10 1.79 -8.08
N HIS A 104 16.27 3.08 -7.77
CA HIS A 104 15.19 3.97 -7.35
C HIS A 104 14.64 4.86 -8.47
N SER A 105 15.15 4.74 -9.70
CA SER A 105 14.70 5.52 -10.84
C SER A 105 13.33 5.05 -11.34
N TYR A 106 12.46 6.00 -11.66
CA TYR A 106 11.19 5.72 -12.31
C TYR A 106 11.36 5.25 -13.75
N HIS A 107 12.46 5.65 -14.42
CA HIS A 107 12.86 5.05 -15.69
C HIS A 107 13.09 3.53 -15.55
N ARG A 108 13.96 3.10 -14.64
CA ARG A 108 14.21 1.68 -14.39
C ARG A 108 12.94 0.95 -13.96
N TYR A 109 12.17 1.53 -13.04
CA TYR A 109 10.90 1.00 -12.57
C TYR A 109 9.96 0.67 -13.73
N MET A 110 9.75 1.59 -14.67
CA MET A 110 8.80 1.38 -15.76
C MET A 110 9.27 0.32 -16.77
N TRP A 111 10.58 0.26 -17.04
CA TRP A 111 11.15 -0.77 -17.90
C TRP A 111 10.99 -2.16 -17.30
N GLU A 112 11.31 -2.31 -16.01
CA GLU A 112 11.22 -3.59 -15.31
C GLU A 112 9.78 -4.07 -15.13
N ASN A 113 8.85 -3.16 -14.84
CA ASN A 113 7.48 -3.52 -14.47
C ASN A 113 6.50 -3.50 -15.64
N PHE A 114 6.85 -2.92 -16.78
CA PHE A 114 5.93 -2.80 -17.89
C PHE A 114 6.58 -2.85 -19.27
N PHE A 115 7.41 -1.88 -19.62
CA PHE A 115 7.82 -1.67 -21.02
C PHE A 115 8.66 -2.79 -21.61
N ALA A 116 9.45 -3.52 -20.81
CA ALA A 116 10.23 -4.67 -21.29
C ALA A 116 9.36 -5.90 -21.65
N HIS A 117 8.09 -5.91 -21.24
CA HIS A 117 7.20 -7.07 -21.37
C HIS A 117 6.09 -6.89 -22.42
N VAL A 118 6.07 -5.73 -23.09
CA VAL A 118 5.11 -5.41 -24.15
C VAL A 118 5.80 -4.90 -25.42
N ASN A 119 5.11 -4.94 -26.54
CA ASN A 119 5.67 -4.55 -27.85
C ASN A 119 5.67 -3.03 -28.13
N ILE A 120 5.80 -2.19 -27.10
CA ILE A 120 5.92 -0.73 -27.27
C ILE A 120 7.29 -0.35 -27.85
N ALA A 121 7.32 0.61 -28.76
CA ALA A 121 8.56 1.14 -29.33
C ALA A 121 9.28 2.06 -28.33
N LYS A 122 10.61 1.98 -28.23
CA LYS A 122 11.39 2.76 -27.24
C LYS A 122 11.23 4.26 -27.43
N GLU A 123 11.15 4.71 -28.68
CA GLU A 123 10.95 6.10 -29.08
C GLU A 123 9.57 6.67 -28.68
N ASN A 124 8.61 5.80 -28.37
CA ASN A 124 7.27 6.17 -27.91
C ASN A 124 7.18 6.25 -26.38
N VAL A 125 8.27 5.97 -25.65
CA VAL A 125 8.33 6.04 -24.19
C VAL A 125 8.97 7.35 -23.77
N HIS A 126 8.22 8.18 -23.05
CA HIS A 126 8.68 9.46 -22.52
C HIS A 126 8.61 9.46 -20.99
N ILE A 127 9.75 9.72 -20.35
CA ILE A 127 9.91 9.85 -18.90
C ILE A 127 10.76 11.10 -18.67
N PRO A 128 10.46 11.96 -17.68
CA PRO A 128 11.34 13.10 -17.37
C PRO A 128 12.77 12.63 -17.08
N ASP A 129 13.76 13.34 -17.59
CA ASP A 129 15.17 12.94 -17.46
C ASP A 129 15.81 13.60 -16.22
N GLY A 130 16.08 12.76 -15.22
CA GLY A 130 16.71 13.14 -13.95
C GLY A 130 18.20 13.47 -14.05
N THR A 131 18.85 13.32 -15.21
CA THR A 131 20.29 13.57 -15.40
C THR A 131 20.60 14.93 -16.02
N ILE A 132 19.57 15.68 -16.42
CA ILE A 132 19.72 16.95 -17.12
C ILE A 132 20.45 17.98 -16.23
N PRO A 133 21.45 18.71 -16.76
CA PRO A 133 22.09 19.81 -16.04
C PRO A 133 21.07 20.83 -15.53
N ARG A 134 21.25 21.32 -14.31
CA ARG A 134 20.27 22.17 -13.60
C ARG A 134 19.82 23.38 -14.42
N GLU A 135 20.74 23.99 -15.14
CA GLU A 135 20.54 25.14 -16.02
C GLU A 135 19.66 24.85 -17.25
N ARG A 136 19.49 23.58 -17.63
CA ARG A 136 18.67 23.15 -18.77
C ARG A 136 17.33 22.54 -18.38
N VAL A 137 17.04 22.39 -17.09
CA VAL A 137 15.79 21.76 -16.62
C VAL A 137 14.56 22.49 -17.15
N VAL A 138 14.57 23.83 -17.21
CA VAL A 138 13.43 24.62 -17.74
C VAL A 138 13.19 24.33 -19.23
N GLU A 139 14.25 24.24 -20.02
CA GLU A 139 14.20 23.89 -21.45
C GLU A 139 13.63 22.47 -21.63
N ALA A 140 14.11 21.52 -20.82
CA ALA A 140 13.67 20.13 -20.85
C ALA A 140 12.18 19.97 -20.48
N CYS A 141 11.72 20.65 -19.43
CA CYS A 141 10.31 20.67 -19.05
C CYS A 141 9.44 21.26 -20.17
N ALA A 142 9.88 22.33 -20.83
CA ALA A 142 9.17 22.91 -21.97
C ALA A 142 9.13 21.97 -23.18
N ALA A 143 10.23 21.25 -23.45
CA ALA A 143 10.29 20.24 -24.51
C ALA A 143 9.36 19.05 -24.21
N TYR A 144 9.24 18.64 -22.94
CA TYR A 144 8.32 17.59 -22.52
C TYR A 144 6.85 17.96 -22.78
N GLU A 145 6.47 19.20 -22.44
CA GLU A 145 5.14 19.75 -22.76
C GLU A 145 4.87 19.82 -24.26
N GLU A 146 5.87 20.21 -25.06
CA GLU A 146 5.73 20.24 -26.52
C GLU A 146 5.61 18.84 -27.11
N ALA A 147 6.34 17.85 -26.58
CA ALA A 147 6.20 16.46 -27.00
C ALA A 147 4.78 15.93 -26.75
N ILE A 148 4.17 16.26 -25.61
CA ILE A 148 2.76 15.93 -25.32
C ILE A 148 1.82 16.56 -26.35
N ARG A 149 2.02 17.85 -26.67
CA ARG A 149 1.20 18.55 -27.69
C ARG A 149 1.38 17.94 -29.08
N ALA A 150 2.62 17.65 -29.49
CA ALA A 150 2.94 17.03 -30.77
C ALA A 150 2.33 15.63 -30.91
N ALA A 151 2.23 14.88 -29.80
CA ALA A 151 1.53 13.60 -29.74
C ALA A 151 -0.01 13.74 -29.87
N GLY A 152 -0.56 14.94 -29.69
CA GLY A 152 -2.00 15.25 -29.81
C GLY A 152 -2.73 15.33 -28.47
N GLY A 153 -1.98 15.51 -27.37
CA GLY A 153 -2.49 15.49 -26.00
C GLY A 153 -2.64 14.06 -25.45
N ILE A 154 -2.75 13.96 -24.12
CA ILE A 154 -2.91 12.67 -23.42
C ILE A 154 -4.39 12.24 -23.51
N ASP A 155 -4.63 11.02 -23.98
CA ASP A 155 -5.99 10.47 -24.11
C ASP A 155 -6.52 9.90 -22.80
N PHE A 156 -5.63 9.30 -22.01
CA PHE A 156 -5.95 8.73 -20.72
C PHE A 156 -4.75 8.87 -19.78
N GLN A 157 -4.95 9.48 -18.62
CA GLN A 157 -3.91 9.66 -17.61
C GLN A 157 -4.24 8.83 -16.37
N LEU A 158 -3.39 7.86 -16.09
CA LEU A 158 -3.39 7.10 -14.84
C LEU A 158 -2.69 7.92 -13.76
N LEU A 159 -3.30 8.02 -12.58
CA LEU A 159 -2.82 8.78 -11.44
C LEU A 159 -2.90 7.93 -10.17
N GLY A 160 -1.91 8.07 -9.29
CA GLY A 160 -2.03 7.71 -7.87
C GLY A 160 -2.23 8.95 -7.01
N ILE A 161 -2.63 8.77 -5.75
CA ILE A 161 -2.71 9.85 -4.74
C ILE A 161 -1.73 9.60 -3.59
N GLY A 162 -0.89 10.59 -3.27
CA GLY A 162 -0.01 10.58 -2.10
C GLY A 162 -0.76 10.78 -0.79
N LYS A 163 -0.13 10.48 0.37
CA LYS A 163 -0.75 10.77 1.69
C LYS A 163 -0.97 12.27 1.92
N THR A 164 -0.17 13.13 1.27
CA THR A 164 -0.36 14.59 1.25
C THR A 164 -1.44 15.05 0.26
N GLY A 165 -1.93 14.16 -0.60
CA GLY A 165 -2.91 14.50 -1.64
C GLY A 165 -2.30 15.01 -2.93
N HIS A 166 -0.99 14.84 -3.10
CA HIS A 166 -0.30 15.09 -4.37
C HIS A 166 -0.75 14.10 -5.45
N VAL A 167 -0.69 14.55 -6.70
CA VAL A 167 -0.77 13.74 -7.92
C VAL A 167 0.50 14.02 -8.73
N GLY A 168 1.22 12.98 -9.14
CA GLY A 168 2.65 13.10 -9.42
C GLY A 168 3.39 13.69 -8.21
N PHE A 169 4.40 14.54 -8.41
CA PHE A 169 5.00 15.33 -7.31
C PHE A 169 4.40 16.75 -7.15
N ASN A 170 3.12 16.94 -7.47
CA ASN A 170 2.43 18.21 -7.18
C ASN A 170 2.08 18.29 -5.68
N GLU A 171 3.09 18.63 -4.88
CA GLU A 171 3.02 18.75 -3.42
C GLU A 171 2.04 19.84 -2.94
N PRO A 172 1.63 19.83 -1.66
CA PRO A 172 0.82 20.89 -1.07
C PRO A 172 1.37 22.29 -1.37
N GLY A 173 0.49 23.19 -1.82
CA GLY A 173 0.84 24.53 -2.31
C GLY A 173 1.07 24.62 -3.81
N SER A 174 0.99 23.51 -4.55
CA SER A 174 1.08 23.52 -6.02
C SER A 174 -0.06 24.29 -6.66
N ASP A 175 0.27 25.13 -7.65
CA ASP A 175 -0.71 25.95 -8.36
C ASP A 175 -1.50 25.13 -9.40
N ALA A 176 -2.80 25.42 -9.55
CA ALA A 176 -3.67 24.72 -10.50
C ALA A 176 -3.28 24.93 -11.98
N THR A 177 -2.59 26.03 -12.29
CA THR A 177 -2.10 26.40 -13.62
C THR A 177 -0.68 25.90 -13.88
N SER A 178 -0.06 25.22 -12.91
CA SER A 178 1.32 24.75 -13.01
C SER A 178 1.51 23.79 -14.18
N ARG A 179 2.65 23.96 -14.87
CA ARG A 179 3.14 23.08 -15.94
C ARG A 179 4.28 22.21 -15.45
N THR A 180 4.80 21.35 -16.33
CA THR A 180 5.96 20.49 -16.04
C THR A 180 7.11 21.33 -15.48
N ARG A 181 7.63 20.94 -14.31
CA ARG A 181 8.62 21.73 -13.57
C ARG A 181 9.41 20.86 -12.60
N ILE A 182 10.51 21.43 -12.10
CA ILE A 182 11.16 20.93 -10.90
C ILE A 182 10.38 21.34 -9.66
N VAL A 183 10.27 20.42 -8.69
CA VAL A 183 9.62 20.64 -7.40
C VAL A 183 10.52 20.16 -6.28
N THR A 184 10.42 20.80 -5.12
CA THR A 184 11.01 20.30 -3.88
C THR A 184 10.00 19.36 -3.22
N LEU A 185 10.45 18.15 -2.86
CA LEU A 185 9.60 17.12 -2.29
C LEU A 185 9.23 17.45 -0.85
N ASP A 186 7.97 17.17 -0.49
CA ASP A 186 7.50 17.35 0.88
C ASP A 186 8.17 16.36 1.84
N THR A 187 8.30 16.76 3.10
CA THR A 187 8.91 15.88 4.11
C THR A 187 8.13 14.59 4.30
N LEU A 188 6.80 14.61 4.20
CA LEU A 188 5.98 13.40 4.28
C LEU A 188 6.18 12.50 3.05
N THR A 189 6.26 13.06 1.85
CA THR A 189 6.58 12.31 0.63
C THR A 189 7.93 11.62 0.74
N ARG A 190 8.96 12.33 1.24
CA ARG A 190 10.28 11.75 1.48
C ARG A 190 10.26 10.67 2.57
N LYS A 191 9.43 10.81 3.61
CA LYS A 191 9.24 9.77 4.63
C LYS A 191 8.58 8.53 4.07
N ASP A 192 7.56 8.68 3.22
CA ASP A 192 6.87 7.55 2.59
C ASP A 192 7.82 6.78 1.65
N ALA A 193 8.71 7.47 0.93
CA ALA A 193 9.71 6.84 0.07
C ALA A 193 10.94 6.31 0.84
N ALA A 194 11.15 6.69 2.11
CA ALA A 194 12.40 6.42 2.82
C ALA A 194 12.73 4.93 2.94
N ALA A 195 11.72 4.07 3.05
CA ALA A 195 11.91 2.62 3.11
C ALA A 195 12.55 2.10 1.81
N ASP A 196 12.11 2.59 0.65
CA ASP A 196 12.63 2.20 -0.65
C ASP A 196 14.06 2.70 -0.87
N PHE A 197 14.43 3.84 -0.27
CA PHE A 197 15.74 4.47 -0.37
C PHE A 197 16.70 4.08 0.78
N PHE A 198 16.34 3.11 1.61
CA PHE A 198 17.17 2.68 2.76
C PHE A 198 17.49 3.81 3.75
N GLY A 199 16.60 4.80 3.86
CA GLY A 199 16.78 5.98 4.70
C GLY A 199 16.28 7.26 4.03
N ILE A 200 15.71 8.17 4.82
CA ILE A 200 15.18 9.43 4.31
C ILE A 200 16.28 10.34 3.75
N GLU A 201 17.49 10.24 4.29
CA GLU A 201 18.69 10.96 3.86
C GLU A 201 19.11 10.63 2.43
N ASN A 202 18.78 9.43 1.95
CA ASN A 202 19.08 8.98 0.58
C ASN A 202 17.98 9.37 -0.41
N VAL A 203 16.79 9.76 0.07
CA VAL A 203 15.70 10.23 -0.79
C VAL A 203 16.07 11.60 -1.37
N PRO A 204 16.08 11.76 -2.71
CA PRO A 204 16.28 13.04 -3.36
C PRO A 204 15.39 14.14 -2.79
N ARG A 205 15.88 15.37 -2.84
CA ARG A 205 15.12 16.53 -2.32
C ARG A 205 14.19 17.12 -3.36
N GLU A 206 14.42 16.81 -4.63
CA GLU A 206 13.70 17.39 -5.75
C GLU A 206 13.30 16.30 -6.75
N ALA A 207 12.34 16.64 -7.59
CA ALA A 207 11.90 15.82 -8.71
C ALA A 207 11.45 16.70 -9.86
N VAL A 208 11.47 16.17 -11.08
CA VAL A 208 10.77 16.76 -12.22
C VAL A 208 9.41 16.11 -12.32
N THR A 209 8.35 16.90 -12.44
CA THR A 209 6.96 16.40 -12.49
C THR A 209 6.14 17.18 -13.50
N MET A 210 5.19 16.52 -14.16
CA MET A 210 4.07 17.16 -14.83
C MET A 210 3.33 18.07 -13.85
N GLY A 211 2.91 19.24 -14.32
CA GLY A 211 2.13 20.16 -13.51
C GLY A 211 0.65 19.79 -13.44
N VAL A 212 -0.08 20.43 -12.53
CA VAL A 212 -1.52 20.19 -12.37
C VAL A 212 -2.27 20.51 -13.65
N ALA A 213 -1.94 21.61 -14.35
CA ALA A 213 -2.59 21.95 -15.61
C ALA A 213 -2.27 20.94 -16.73
N THR A 214 -1.05 20.39 -16.73
CA THR A 214 -0.64 19.35 -17.68
C THR A 214 -1.47 18.09 -17.50
N ILE A 215 -1.71 17.69 -16.24
CA ILE A 215 -2.60 16.56 -15.91
C ILE A 215 -4.04 16.86 -16.34
N LEU A 216 -4.55 18.05 -16.02
CA LEU A 216 -5.93 18.45 -16.36
C LEU A 216 -6.17 18.63 -17.87
N ASP A 217 -5.13 18.74 -18.69
CA ASP A 217 -5.25 18.82 -20.15
C ASP A 217 -5.48 17.44 -20.81
N ALA A 218 -5.34 16.33 -20.07
CA ALA A 218 -5.68 15.00 -20.57
C ALA A 218 -7.18 14.87 -20.86
N ARG A 219 -7.59 13.95 -21.74
CA ARG A 219 -9.01 13.78 -22.09
C ARG A 219 -9.80 13.04 -21.02
N GLU A 220 -9.15 12.11 -20.34
CA GLU A 220 -9.75 11.25 -19.33
C GLU A 220 -8.72 10.97 -18.22
N LEU A 221 -9.16 11.02 -16.96
CA LEU A 221 -8.33 10.77 -15.78
C LEU A 221 -8.84 9.57 -15.00
N ALA A 222 -7.91 8.71 -14.57
CA ALA A 222 -8.17 7.64 -13.62
C ALA A 222 -7.27 7.83 -12.39
N LEU A 223 -7.87 8.17 -11.25
CA LEU A 223 -7.17 8.23 -9.97
C LEU A 223 -7.35 6.92 -9.21
N MET A 224 -6.25 6.29 -8.81
CA MET A 224 -6.26 5.06 -8.00
C MET A 224 -5.81 5.35 -6.57
N ALA A 225 -6.49 4.74 -5.60
CA ALA A 225 -6.03 4.71 -4.21
C ALA A 225 -6.41 3.39 -3.54
N THR A 226 -5.49 2.84 -2.76
CA THR A 226 -5.63 1.53 -2.12
C THR A 226 -5.06 1.58 -0.70
N GLY A 227 -5.70 0.90 0.24
CA GLY A 227 -5.28 0.84 1.64
C GLY A 227 -5.87 1.96 2.52
N GLU A 228 -6.03 1.65 3.81
CA GLU A 228 -6.68 2.53 4.80
C GLU A 228 -5.91 3.85 5.00
N HIS A 229 -4.58 3.79 4.88
CA HIS A 229 -3.69 4.94 5.00
C HIS A 229 -3.94 6.05 3.95
N LYS A 230 -4.77 5.79 2.92
CA LYS A 230 -5.22 6.78 1.93
C LYS A 230 -6.63 7.33 2.21
N ALA A 231 -7.41 6.72 3.12
CA ALA A 231 -8.84 7.00 3.26
C ALA A 231 -9.15 8.48 3.54
N GLY A 232 -8.44 9.08 4.51
CA GLY A 232 -8.66 10.48 4.87
C GLY A 232 -8.35 11.46 3.74
N ILE A 233 -7.28 11.22 2.97
CA ILE A 233 -6.91 12.11 1.87
C ILE A 233 -7.79 11.91 0.64
N VAL A 234 -8.26 10.69 0.39
CA VAL A 234 -9.27 10.38 -0.63
C VAL A 234 -10.57 11.10 -0.32
N ALA A 235 -11.07 11.02 0.91
CA ALA A 235 -12.27 11.75 1.32
C ALA A 235 -12.12 13.27 1.12
N ARG A 236 -10.96 13.83 1.47
CA ARG A 236 -10.67 15.25 1.21
C ARG A 236 -10.63 15.59 -0.28
N ALA A 237 -10.06 14.73 -1.13
CA ALA A 237 -9.99 14.95 -2.58
C ALA A 237 -11.36 14.83 -3.27
N VAL A 238 -12.19 13.88 -2.83
CA VAL A 238 -13.48 13.54 -3.46
C VAL A 238 -14.63 14.39 -2.93
N GLU A 239 -14.72 14.63 -1.62
CA GLU A 239 -15.87 15.30 -0.99
C GLU A 239 -15.56 16.75 -0.56
N GLY A 240 -14.27 17.06 -0.36
CA GLY A 240 -13.81 18.36 0.13
C GLY A 240 -13.84 19.48 -0.91
N GLU A 241 -13.64 20.72 -0.43
CA GLU A 241 -13.47 21.88 -1.30
C GLU A 241 -12.13 21.87 -2.03
N ILE A 242 -12.10 22.49 -3.22
CA ILE A 242 -10.87 22.68 -3.99
C ILE A 242 -9.89 23.53 -3.18
N SER A 243 -8.69 22.99 -2.95
CA SER A 243 -7.63 23.66 -2.19
C SER A 243 -6.23 23.33 -2.75
N PRO A 244 -5.32 24.32 -2.86
CA PRO A 244 -3.93 24.07 -3.25
C PRO A 244 -3.17 23.19 -2.25
N ASP A 245 -3.66 23.03 -1.02
CA ASP A 245 -3.06 22.11 -0.04
C ASP A 245 -3.20 20.64 -0.44
N VAL A 246 -4.14 20.31 -1.33
CA VAL A 246 -4.42 18.95 -1.82
C VAL A 246 -4.61 19.04 -3.33
N ALA A 247 -3.53 18.85 -4.08
CA ALA A 247 -3.54 18.99 -5.53
C ALA A 247 -4.59 18.09 -6.21
N ALA A 248 -4.87 16.90 -5.65
CA ALA A 248 -5.91 16.00 -6.12
C ALA A 248 -7.32 16.63 -6.13
N THR A 249 -7.59 17.65 -5.30
CA THR A 249 -8.89 18.36 -5.35
C THR A 249 -9.09 19.14 -6.65
N PHE A 250 -8.01 19.55 -7.34
CA PHE A 250 -8.14 20.23 -8.63
C PHE A 250 -8.74 19.33 -9.71
N LEU A 251 -8.68 18.00 -9.54
CA LEU A 251 -9.31 17.04 -10.46
C LEU A 251 -10.83 17.24 -10.53
N GLN A 252 -11.46 17.84 -9.52
CA GLN A 252 -12.89 18.19 -9.54
C GLN A 252 -13.26 19.18 -10.66
N ARG A 253 -12.27 19.88 -11.25
CA ARG A 253 -12.48 20.78 -12.39
C ARG A 253 -12.52 20.05 -13.74
N HIS A 254 -12.08 18.79 -13.77
CA HIS A 254 -11.95 18.04 -15.00
C HIS A 254 -13.27 17.33 -15.34
N PRO A 255 -13.75 17.40 -16.60
CA PRO A 255 -15.07 16.86 -16.98
C PRO A 255 -15.13 15.33 -17.02
N SER A 256 -13.99 14.63 -17.03
CA SER A 256 -13.93 13.16 -17.14
C SER A 256 -12.90 12.57 -16.18
N VAL A 257 -13.33 12.30 -14.94
CA VAL A 257 -12.50 11.69 -13.91
C VAL A 257 -13.23 10.51 -13.29
N SER A 258 -12.55 9.39 -13.16
CA SER A 258 -13.00 8.27 -12.30
C SER A 258 -11.98 7.99 -11.22
N VAL A 259 -12.46 7.81 -9.99
CA VAL A 259 -11.64 7.49 -8.82
C VAL A 259 -11.90 6.03 -8.45
N TYR A 260 -10.89 5.19 -8.63
CA TYR A 260 -10.92 3.76 -8.39
C TYR A 260 -10.34 3.49 -6.99
N LEU A 261 -11.16 2.91 -6.11
CA LEU A 261 -10.84 2.72 -4.70
C LEU A 261 -11.08 1.29 -4.27
N ASP A 262 -10.21 0.74 -3.42
CA ASP A 262 -10.58 -0.42 -2.63
C ASP A 262 -11.41 0.03 -1.41
N LEU A 263 -12.06 -0.92 -0.74
CA LEU A 263 -12.89 -0.60 0.42
C LEU A 263 -12.11 0.11 1.54
N PRO A 264 -10.87 -0.28 1.90
CA PRO A 264 -10.06 0.45 2.86
C PRO A 264 -9.79 1.92 2.47
N ALA A 265 -9.41 2.22 1.23
CA ALA A 265 -9.19 3.60 0.78
C ALA A 265 -10.49 4.42 0.67
N ALA A 266 -11.63 3.75 0.60
CA ALA A 266 -12.95 4.38 0.62
C ALA A 266 -13.54 4.52 2.04
N ALA A 267 -12.87 4.01 3.08
CA ALA A 267 -13.45 3.84 4.42
C ALA A 267 -13.97 5.15 5.04
N GLU A 268 -13.35 6.28 4.72
CA GLU A 268 -13.70 7.61 5.22
C GLU A 268 -14.72 8.37 4.34
N LEU A 269 -15.07 7.86 3.15
CA LEU A 269 -16.13 8.47 2.34
C LEU A 269 -17.45 8.47 3.12
N THR A 270 -18.22 9.56 3.05
CA THR A 270 -19.47 9.73 3.81
C THR A 270 -20.42 8.55 3.58
N ARG A 271 -20.52 8.04 2.35
CA ARG A 271 -21.40 6.92 2.01
C ARG A 271 -20.97 5.58 2.62
N ILE A 272 -19.72 5.47 3.07
CA ILE A 272 -19.16 4.27 3.71
C ILE A 272 -19.09 4.45 5.23
N SER A 273 -18.48 5.54 5.70
CA SER A 273 -18.26 5.84 7.12
C SER A 273 -19.55 6.19 7.84
N THR A 274 -20.36 7.08 7.25
CA THR A 274 -21.54 7.70 7.87
C THR A 274 -22.75 7.73 6.92
N PRO A 275 -23.19 6.57 6.37
CA PRO A 275 -24.24 6.51 5.35
C PRO A 275 -25.58 7.12 5.80
N TRP A 276 -25.85 7.17 7.10
CA TRP A 276 -27.03 7.82 7.67
C TRP A 276 -27.10 9.33 7.43
N VAL A 277 -25.97 9.99 7.16
CA VAL A 277 -25.95 11.40 6.77
C VAL A 277 -26.62 11.60 5.41
N LEU A 278 -26.48 10.64 4.50
CA LEU A 278 -27.06 10.68 3.14
C LEU A 278 -28.52 10.21 3.10
N ALA A 279 -28.97 9.46 4.10
CA ALA A 279 -30.33 8.90 4.15
C ALA A 279 -31.45 9.95 4.12
N SER A 280 -31.14 11.20 4.53
CA SER A 280 -32.05 12.34 4.47
C SER A 280 -32.52 12.68 3.05
N GLY A 281 -31.78 12.24 2.01
CA GLY A 281 -32.09 12.45 0.58
C GLY A 281 -32.90 11.34 -0.09
N GLY A 282 -33.47 10.39 0.67
CA GLY A 282 -34.29 9.29 0.13
C GLY A 282 -33.62 7.91 0.12
N GLY A 283 -32.41 7.79 0.66
CA GLY A 283 -31.74 6.50 0.90
C GLY A 283 -32.21 5.83 2.19
N SER A 284 -32.24 4.49 2.22
CA SER A 284 -32.45 3.72 3.45
C SER A 284 -31.11 3.17 3.98
N VAL A 285 -30.89 3.31 5.29
CA VAL A 285 -29.75 2.65 5.96
C VAL A 285 -30.19 1.28 6.42
N ASP A 286 -29.43 0.24 6.04
CA ASP A 286 -29.59 -1.08 6.63
C ASP A 286 -28.98 -1.11 8.03
N TRP A 287 -29.84 -1.01 9.05
CA TRP A 287 -29.46 -1.03 10.47
C TRP A 287 -29.15 -2.44 10.97
N THR A 288 -28.14 -3.08 10.38
CA THR A 288 -27.58 -4.34 10.87
C THR A 288 -27.00 -4.17 12.29
N PRO A 289 -26.84 -5.25 13.07
CA PRO A 289 -26.15 -5.18 14.37
C PRO A 289 -24.80 -4.46 14.33
N ALA A 290 -24.02 -4.68 13.27
CA ALA A 290 -22.73 -4.03 13.03
C ALA A 290 -22.88 -2.54 12.70
N MET A 291 -23.83 -2.17 11.83
CA MET A 291 -24.11 -0.77 11.49
C MET A 291 -24.56 0.03 12.72
N VAL A 292 -25.43 -0.56 13.56
CA VAL A 292 -25.87 0.05 14.82
C VAL A 292 -24.68 0.27 15.74
N GLU A 293 -23.85 -0.75 15.96
CA GLU A 293 -22.66 -0.63 16.81
C GLU A 293 -21.71 0.46 16.30
N ARG A 294 -21.38 0.43 15.00
CA ARG A 294 -20.51 1.41 14.35
C ARG A 294 -21.03 2.84 14.50
N SER A 295 -22.33 3.06 14.24
CA SER A 295 -22.94 4.40 14.34
C SER A 295 -22.91 4.98 15.75
N VAL A 296 -23.10 4.14 16.78
CA VAL A 296 -23.09 4.56 18.19
C VAL A 296 -21.67 4.78 18.70
N VAL A 297 -20.70 3.96 18.30
CA VAL A 297 -19.28 4.18 18.59
C VAL A 297 -18.81 5.49 17.97
N TRP A 298 -19.09 5.69 16.68
CA TRP A 298 -18.80 6.93 15.98
C TRP A 298 -19.44 8.14 16.68
N LEU A 299 -20.69 8.03 17.13
CA LEU A 299 -21.37 9.11 17.85
C LEU A 299 -20.71 9.42 19.20
N ALA A 300 -20.27 8.39 19.94
CA ALA A 300 -19.53 8.53 21.19
C ALA A 300 -18.21 9.29 20.97
N GLU A 301 -17.43 8.90 19.96
CA GLU A 301 -16.17 9.55 19.60
C GLU A 301 -16.40 11.00 19.15
N ARG A 302 -17.37 11.22 18.26
CA ARG A 302 -17.72 12.53 17.71
C ARG A 302 -18.18 13.53 18.77
N SER A 303 -18.85 13.04 19.82
CA SER A 303 -19.38 13.84 20.92
C SER A 303 -18.44 13.92 22.14
N GLY A 304 -17.36 13.13 22.17
CA GLY A 304 -16.47 13.01 23.32
C GLY A 304 -17.15 12.40 24.56
N LYS A 305 -18.20 11.60 24.37
CA LYS A 305 -18.99 10.99 25.45
C LYS A 305 -18.83 9.47 25.45
N ALA A 306 -18.82 8.87 26.63
CA ALA A 306 -18.96 7.41 26.74
C ALA A 306 -20.31 6.96 26.17
N VAL A 307 -20.36 5.76 25.56
CA VAL A 307 -21.58 5.20 24.94
C VAL A 307 -22.81 5.30 25.85
N LEU A 308 -22.66 4.97 27.13
CA LEU A 308 -23.78 5.02 28.09
C LEU A 308 -24.25 6.44 28.46
N LYS A 309 -23.48 7.48 28.11
CA LYS A 309 -23.79 8.90 28.36
C LYS A 309 -24.39 9.62 27.14
N LEU A 310 -24.57 8.94 26.02
CA LEU A 310 -25.20 9.50 24.83
C LEU A 310 -26.70 9.77 25.09
N ALA A 311 -27.15 10.98 24.81
CA ALA A 311 -28.53 11.42 24.99
C ALA A 311 -29.27 11.49 23.64
N ALA A 312 -30.60 11.54 23.67
CA ALA A 312 -31.43 11.66 22.45
C ALA A 312 -31.03 12.83 21.54
N ARG A 313 -30.59 13.95 22.14
CA ARG A 313 -30.08 15.12 21.42
C ARG A 313 -28.85 14.80 20.58
N ASP A 314 -27.94 13.98 21.08
CA ASP A 314 -26.71 13.60 20.36
C ASP A 314 -27.05 12.84 19.08
N TYR A 315 -27.99 11.90 19.14
CA TYR A 315 -28.49 11.18 17.97
C TYR A 315 -29.16 12.13 16.96
N ALA A 316 -30.00 13.05 17.45
CA ALA A 316 -30.75 13.96 16.59
C ALA A 316 -29.84 14.95 15.83
N GLU A 317 -28.87 15.55 16.51
CA GLU A 317 -27.92 16.51 15.92
C GLU A 317 -26.96 15.87 14.91
N ASN A 318 -26.88 14.53 14.87
CA ASN A 318 -25.95 13.78 14.01
C ASN A 318 -26.68 12.84 13.02
N HIS A 319 -27.90 13.18 12.62
CA HIS A 319 -28.68 12.44 11.59
C HIS A 319 -29.04 10.99 11.96
N LEU A 320 -28.99 10.63 13.25
CA LEU A 320 -29.32 9.29 13.76
C LEU A 320 -30.74 9.21 14.36
N SER A 321 -31.59 10.21 14.12
CA SER A 321 -33.01 10.17 14.51
C SER A 321 -33.76 8.91 14.05
N PRO A 322 -33.56 8.38 12.82
CA PRO A 322 -34.22 7.14 12.40
C PRO A 322 -33.82 5.92 13.25
N LEU A 323 -32.54 5.83 13.62
CA LEU A 323 -32.05 4.77 14.50
C LEU A 323 -32.66 4.90 15.90
N LEU A 324 -32.71 6.12 16.42
CA LEU A 324 -33.30 6.40 17.73
C LEU A 324 -34.80 6.06 17.75
N ALA A 325 -35.55 6.39 16.68
CA ALA A 325 -36.96 6.06 16.54
C ALA A 325 -37.20 4.53 16.56
N ARG A 326 -36.32 3.75 15.93
CA ARG A 326 -36.37 2.29 15.95
C ARG A 326 -36.07 1.70 17.33
N ALA A 327 -35.17 2.31 18.09
CA ALA A 327 -34.78 1.88 19.43
C ALA A 327 -35.72 2.40 20.55
N GLY A 328 -36.59 3.36 20.24
CA GLY A 328 -37.50 4.04 21.17
C GLY A 328 -36.84 5.12 22.02
N SER A 329 -35.65 4.88 22.57
CA SER A 329 -34.87 5.89 23.31
C SER A 329 -33.37 5.56 23.30
N ALA A 330 -32.53 6.48 23.78
CA ALA A 330 -31.08 6.31 23.78
C ALA A 330 -30.62 5.20 24.75
N GLY A 331 -31.30 5.03 25.90
CA GLY A 331 -30.90 4.06 26.93
C GLY A 331 -30.78 2.61 26.41
N PRO A 332 -31.83 2.04 25.80
CA PRO A 332 -31.80 0.67 25.27
C PRO A 332 -30.69 0.42 24.25
N ILE A 333 -30.52 1.32 23.27
CA ILE A 333 -29.50 1.18 22.23
C ILE A 333 -28.07 1.36 22.77
N ASN A 334 -27.85 2.33 23.65
CA ASN A 334 -26.57 2.53 24.31
C ASN A 334 -26.19 1.28 25.13
N GLY A 335 -27.14 0.73 25.88
CA GLY A 335 -26.94 -0.48 26.68
C GLY A 335 -26.63 -1.70 25.81
N GLN A 336 -27.34 -1.87 24.69
CA GLN A 336 -27.09 -2.94 23.72
C GLN A 336 -25.68 -2.86 23.13
N VAL A 337 -25.27 -1.68 22.64
CA VAL A 337 -23.94 -1.46 22.06
C VAL A 337 -22.85 -1.64 23.11
N PHE A 338 -23.01 -1.07 24.30
CA PHE A 338 -22.06 -1.23 25.40
C PHE A 338 -21.84 -2.70 25.77
N ASN A 339 -22.92 -3.47 25.90
CA ASN A 339 -22.83 -4.89 26.21
C ASN A 339 -22.11 -5.67 25.10
N ARG A 340 -22.38 -5.37 23.82
CA ARG A 340 -21.67 -5.98 22.69
C ARG A 340 -20.19 -5.68 22.70
N LEU A 341 -19.80 -4.41 22.87
CA LEU A 341 -18.39 -4.01 22.95
C LEU A 341 -17.69 -4.69 24.12
N ARG A 342 -18.32 -4.72 25.30
CA ARG A 342 -17.82 -5.47 26.47
C ARG A 342 -17.65 -6.95 26.16
N ASP A 343 -18.62 -7.57 25.49
CA ASP A 343 -18.61 -9.00 25.19
C ASP A 343 -17.54 -9.37 24.15
N LYS A 344 -17.10 -8.42 23.31
CA LYS A 344 -15.94 -8.56 22.40
C LYS A 344 -14.61 -8.62 23.16
N ILE A 345 -14.52 -7.96 24.31
CA ILE A 345 -13.35 -8.07 25.21
C ILE A 345 -13.45 -9.42 25.92
N ARG A 346 -12.95 -10.47 25.26
CA ARG A 346 -13.04 -11.84 25.78
C ARG A 346 -11.99 -12.07 26.86
N GLY A 347 -12.47 -12.50 28.02
CA GLY A 347 -11.62 -13.15 29.01
C GLY A 347 -11.17 -14.54 28.54
N ARG A 348 -10.13 -15.08 29.18
CA ARG A 348 -9.52 -16.39 28.92
C ARG A 348 -10.56 -17.51 28.66
N ALA A 349 -11.64 -17.56 29.45
CA ALA A 349 -12.66 -18.60 29.39
C ALA A 349 -13.51 -18.66 28.10
N LYS A 350 -13.48 -17.63 27.23
CA LYS A 350 -14.25 -17.59 25.97
C LYS A 350 -13.38 -17.78 24.72
N LEU A 351 -12.09 -18.00 24.89
CA LEU A 351 -11.17 -18.32 23.80
C LEU A 351 -10.98 -19.83 23.69
N PRO A 352 -10.59 -20.35 22.51
CA PRO A 352 -10.25 -21.76 22.33
C PRO A 352 -9.22 -22.23 23.35
N ALA A 353 -9.30 -23.50 23.73
CA ALA A 353 -8.41 -24.13 24.69
C ALA A 353 -8.09 -25.55 24.22
N HIS A 354 -6.86 -25.99 24.45
CA HIS A 354 -6.36 -27.31 24.03
C HIS A 354 -6.44 -27.58 22.51
N GLU A 355 -6.46 -26.54 21.68
CA GLU A 355 -6.43 -26.63 20.22
C GLU A 355 -5.00 -26.48 19.67
N ARG A 356 -4.79 -26.89 18.41
CA ARG A 356 -3.55 -26.59 17.66
C ARG A 356 -3.75 -25.31 16.87
N VAL A 357 -2.90 -24.32 17.15
CA VAL A 357 -2.99 -22.98 16.57
C VAL A 357 -1.74 -22.71 15.76
N LEU A 358 -1.92 -22.36 14.49
CA LEU A 358 -0.87 -21.86 13.62
C LEU A 358 -1.08 -20.36 13.40
N VAL A 359 -0.04 -19.56 13.67
CA VAL A 359 -0.05 -18.12 13.45
C VAL A 359 1.00 -17.78 12.40
N PHE A 360 0.58 -17.24 11.26
CA PHE A 360 1.49 -16.69 10.27
C PHE A 360 1.83 -15.26 10.62
N SER A 361 3.13 -14.94 10.65
CA SER A 361 3.68 -13.61 10.87
C SER A 361 4.47 -13.21 9.62
N PRO A 362 3.91 -12.39 8.72
CA PRO A 362 4.57 -11.98 7.48
C PRO A 362 5.95 -11.37 7.76
N HIS A 363 6.01 -10.41 8.69
CA HIS A 363 7.24 -9.88 9.27
C HIS A 363 7.42 -10.36 10.71
N PRO A 364 8.66 -10.36 11.24
CA PRO A 364 8.97 -10.90 12.58
C PRO A 364 8.34 -10.19 13.79
N ASP A 365 7.68 -9.07 13.58
CA ASP A 365 7.02 -8.24 14.60
C ASP A 365 5.48 -8.20 14.48
N ASP A 366 4.93 -8.68 13.35
CA ASP A 366 3.51 -8.62 13.06
C ASP A 366 2.67 -9.41 14.09
N ASP A 367 3.15 -10.57 14.52
CA ASP A 367 2.51 -11.43 15.52
C ASP A 367 2.25 -10.71 16.85
N VAL A 368 3.26 -10.04 17.40
CA VAL A 368 3.14 -9.38 18.70
C VAL A 368 2.41 -8.04 18.57
N ILE A 369 2.66 -7.27 17.51
CA ILE A 369 1.99 -5.97 17.29
C ILE A 369 0.49 -6.16 17.10
N SER A 370 0.08 -7.11 16.26
CA SER A 370 -1.34 -7.31 15.92
C SER A 370 -2.06 -8.24 16.90
N MET A 371 -1.36 -9.22 17.48
CA MET A 371 -1.99 -10.32 18.21
C MET A 371 -1.39 -10.63 19.58
N GLY A 372 -0.40 -9.88 20.09
CA GLY A 372 0.32 -10.23 21.33
C GLY A 372 -0.59 -10.53 22.54
N GLY A 373 -1.67 -9.75 22.72
CA GLY A 373 -2.66 -9.99 23.77
C GLY A 373 -3.47 -11.27 23.58
N ILE A 374 -3.86 -11.57 22.34
CA ILE A 374 -4.60 -12.81 21.99
C ILE A 374 -3.67 -14.02 22.10
N LEU A 375 -2.45 -13.93 21.56
CA LEU A 375 -1.41 -14.95 21.66
C LEU A 375 -1.15 -15.35 23.11
N ARG A 376 -1.01 -14.37 24.00
CA ARG A 376 -0.86 -14.62 25.44
C ARG A 376 -2.04 -15.43 26.00
N LYS A 377 -3.27 -15.05 25.65
CA LYS A 377 -4.47 -15.75 26.17
C LYS A 377 -4.66 -17.14 25.56
N LEU A 378 -4.33 -17.33 24.29
CA LEU A 378 -4.31 -18.65 23.66
C LEU A 378 -3.26 -19.54 24.35
N TRP A 379 -2.08 -19.01 24.64
CA TRP A 379 -1.05 -19.76 25.37
C TRP A 379 -1.50 -20.13 26.78
N GLU A 380 -2.07 -19.16 27.52
CA GLU A 380 -2.64 -19.42 28.84
C GLU A 380 -3.73 -20.50 28.78
N ASN A 381 -4.48 -20.60 27.68
CA ASN A 381 -5.48 -21.65 27.44
C ASN A 381 -4.93 -23.02 27.03
N GLU A 382 -3.63 -23.26 27.22
CA GLU A 382 -3.01 -24.55 26.99
C GLU A 382 -3.18 -25.04 25.53
N ASN A 383 -3.30 -24.10 24.60
CA ASN A 383 -3.25 -24.39 23.17
C ASN A 383 -1.80 -24.71 22.76
N GLN A 384 -1.66 -25.59 21.76
CA GLN A 384 -0.39 -25.84 21.11
C GLN A 384 -0.19 -24.79 20.02
N ILE A 385 0.78 -23.88 20.21
CA ILE A 385 0.97 -22.74 19.31
C ILE A 385 2.24 -22.92 18.50
N VAL A 386 2.13 -22.69 17.19
CA VAL A 386 3.26 -22.48 16.28
C VAL A 386 3.13 -21.09 15.68
N VAL A 387 4.21 -20.31 15.73
CA VAL A 387 4.30 -19.00 15.07
C VAL A 387 5.29 -19.10 13.92
N ALA A 388 4.81 -18.85 12.71
CA ALA A 388 5.52 -19.05 11.46
C ALA A 388 5.88 -17.70 10.83
N TYR A 389 7.17 -17.36 10.88
CA TYR A 389 7.74 -16.15 10.33
C TYR A 389 8.06 -16.34 8.85
N MET A 390 7.42 -15.56 7.98
CA MET A 390 7.45 -15.79 6.54
C MET A 390 8.70 -15.19 5.87
N THR A 391 9.19 -14.05 6.36
CA THR A 391 10.42 -13.38 5.91
C THR A 391 11.54 -13.47 6.95
N SER A 392 12.79 -13.36 6.49
CA SER A 392 13.96 -13.25 7.38
C SER A 392 14.02 -11.89 8.10
N GLY A 393 13.38 -10.86 7.53
CA GLY A 393 13.40 -9.49 8.04
C GLY A 393 14.79 -8.83 8.04
N ASN A 394 15.76 -9.41 7.31
CA ASN A 394 17.14 -8.93 7.28
C ASN A 394 17.26 -7.48 6.76
N ILE A 395 16.45 -7.08 5.79
CA ILE A 395 16.46 -5.72 5.21
C ILE A 395 16.10 -4.65 6.25
N ALA A 396 15.29 -4.98 7.25
CA ALA A 396 14.86 -4.04 8.29
C ALA A 396 15.94 -3.82 9.38
N VAL A 397 17.03 -4.58 9.35
CA VAL A 397 18.13 -4.43 10.31
C VAL A 397 19.17 -3.47 9.76
N PHE A 398 19.41 -2.38 10.50
CA PHE A 398 20.39 -1.38 10.11
C PHE A 398 21.82 -1.86 10.33
N ASP A 399 22.75 -1.33 9.53
CA ASP A 399 24.17 -1.72 9.59
C ASP A 399 24.81 -1.44 10.97
N HIS A 400 24.35 -0.40 11.67
CA HIS A 400 24.84 -0.08 13.01
C HIS A 400 24.44 -1.14 14.06
N ASP A 401 23.31 -1.83 13.87
CA ASP A 401 22.93 -2.96 14.73
C ASP A 401 23.83 -4.16 14.48
N VAL A 402 24.23 -4.40 13.23
CA VAL A 402 25.22 -5.43 12.90
C VAL A 402 26.55 -5.12 13.59
N ALA A 403 27.03 -3.87 13.49
CA ALA A 403 28.27 -3.44 14.14
C ALA A 403 28.21 -3.63 15.67
N ARG A 404 27.08 -3.29 16.30
CA ARG A 404 26.85 -3.48 17.74
C ARG A 404 26.89 -4.95 18.15
N HIS A 405 26.25 -5.84 17.39
CA HIS A 405 26.28 -7.29 17.67
C HIS A 405 27.66 -7.90 17.45
N LEU A 406 28.41 -7.44 16.45
CA LEU A 406 29.80 -7.88 16.22
C LEU A 406 30.74 -7.46 17.35
N ASP A 407 30.59 -6.25 17.89
CA ASP A 407 31.33 -5.81 19.08
C ASP A 407 31.01 -6.70 20.29
N PHE A 408 29.75 -7.07 20.49
CA PHE A 408 29.35 -8.01 21.54
C PHE A 408 30.01 -9.39 21.34
N VAL A 409 29.94 -9.98 20.14
CA VAL A 409 30.53 -11.30 19.86
C VAL A 409 32.05 -11.28 20.07
N GLU A 410 32.75 -10.24 19.64
CA GLU A 410 34.20 -10.12 19.84
C GLU A 410 34.57 -10.04 21.32
N ARG A 411 33.84 -9.24 22.11
CA ARG A 411 34.05 -9.15 23.57
C ARG A 411 33.72 -10.47 24.27
N ALA A 412 32.67 -11.15 23.84
CA ALA A 412 32.23 -12.42 24.39
C ALA A 412 33.15 -13.59 24.01
N ALA A 413 33.85 -13.51 22.87
CA ALA A 413 34.65 -14.61 22.32
C ALA A 413 35.63 -15.18 23.35
N LYS A 414 36.35 -14.31 24.08
CA LYS A 414 37.29 -14.73 25.12
C LYS A 414 36.59 -15.44 26.28
N ALA A 415 35.44 -14.94 26.72
CA ALA A 415 34.70 -15.51 27.84
C ALA A 415 34.04 -16.85 27.48
N LEU A 416 33.64 -17.03 26.22
CA LEU A 416 32.98 -18.23 25.70
C LEU A 416 33.97 -19.26 25.13
N GLY A 417 35.28 -18.98 25.12
CA GLY A 417 36.29 -19.89 24.57
C GLY A 417 36.23 -20.02 23.04
N LEU A 418 35.71 -19.02 22.34
CA LEU A 418 35.66 -18.98 20.88
C LEU A 418 37.02 -18.52 20.30
N ASP A 419 37.33 -18.96 19.07
CA ASP A 419 38.52 -18.50 18.35
C ASP A 419 38.38 -17.00 18.00
N ALA A 420 39.03 -16.16 18.79
CA ALA A 420 39.04 -14.71 18.58
C ALA A 420 39.55 -14.32 17.19
N SER A 421 40.47 -15.10 16.60
CA SER A 421 40.99 -14.82 15.26
C SER A 421 39.92 -15.05 14.19
N ALA A 422 39.07 -16.06 14.36
CA ALA A 422 37.95 -16.32 13.46
C ALA A 422 36.89 -15.22 13.55
N VAL A 423 36.57 -14.75 14.76
CA VAL A 423 35.63 -13.65 14.98
C VAL A 423 36.15 -12.36 14.34
N GLN A 424 37.45 -12.05 14.48
CA GLN A 424 38.07 -10.88 13.85
C GLN A 424 38.05 -10.95 12.32
N ARG A 425 38.32 -12.12 11.72
CA ARG A 425 38.21 -12.32 10.26
C ARG A 425 36.78 -12.12 9.76
N ALA A 426 35.80 -12.67 10.48
CA ALA A 426 34.39 -12.52 10.14
C ALA A 426 33.96 -11.04 10.20
N ARG A 427 34.34 -10.33 11.27
CA ARG A 427 34.08 -8.90 11.42
C ARG A 427 34.71 -8.07 10.30
N ALA A 428 35.96 -8.33 9.95
CA ALA A 428 36.64 -7.63 8.85
C ALA A 428 35.90 -7.82 7.51
N THR A 429 35.41 -9.03 7.24
CA THR A 429 34.64 -9.33 6.02
C THR A 429 33.30 -8.59 6.01
N ILE A 430 32.58 -8.58 7.13
CA ILE A 430 31.30 -7.88 7.26
C ILE A 430 31.47 -6.37 7.12
N ASN A 431 32.45 -5.79 7.83
CA ASN A 431 32.73 -4.35 7.74
C ASN A 431 33.11 -3.95 6.31
N ALA A 432 33.96 -4.71 5.64
CA ALA A 432 34.31 -4.45 4.24
C ALA A 432 33.08 -4.51 3.32
N GLY A 433 32.18 -5.49 3.52
CA GLY A 433 30.93 -5.59 2.76
C GLY A 433 29.98 -4.41 2.99
N ILE A 434 29.95 -3.85 4.20
CA ILE A 434 29.15 -2.67 4.54
C ILE A 434 29.80 -1.38 4.03
N GLU A 435 31.12 -1.26 4.07
CA GLU A 435 31.84 -0.04 3.66
C GLU A 435 31.93 0.13 2.13
N GLN A 436 31.91 -0.97 1.37
CA GLN A 436 32.08 -0.95 -0.09
C GLN A 436 30.77 -0.76 -0.86
N LYS A 437 29.61 -0.84 -0.19
CA LYS A 437 28.31 -0.80 -0.84
C LYS A 437 27.79 0.64 -0.94
N ALA A 438 27.08 0.95 -2.02
CA ALA A 438 26.28 2.16 -2.12
C ALA A 438 24.94 1.98 -1.36
N PRO A 439 24.30 3.07 -0.89
CA PRO A 439 22.92 3.00 -0.46
C PRO A 439 22.05 2.44 -1.59
N GLY A 440 21.28 1.39 -1.33
CA GLY A 440 20.56 0.68 -2.39
C GLY A 440 21.06 -0.73 -2.65
N ASP A 441 22.35 -0.97 -2.44
CA ASP A 441 22.98 -2.23 -2.82
C ASP A 441 22.59 -3.38 -1.90
N VAL A 442 22.44 -4.56 -2.50
CA VAL A 442 22.17 -5.80 -1.80
C VAL A 442 23.37 -6.18 -0.93
N ASP A 443 23.11 -6.39 0.36
CA ASP A 443 24.12 -6.85 1.31
C ASP A 443 24.74 -8.19 0.87
N ILE A 444 26.05 -8.35 1.07
CA ILE A 444 26.72 -9.64 0.84
C ILE A 444 26.12 -10.74 1.75
N PRO A 445 26.15 -12.02 1.35
CA PRO A 445 25.44 -13.09 2.08
C PRO A 445 25.76 -13.20 3.58
N VAL A 446 27.01 -12.91 3.97
CA VAL A 446 27.40 -12.95 5.39
C VAL A 446 26.75 -11.84 6.23
N VAL A 447 26.52 -10.66 5.65
CA VAL A 447 25.83 -9.53 6.28
C VAL A 447 24.34 -9.85 6.38
N GLN A 448 23.74 -10.36 5.29
CA GLN A 448 22.35 -10.79 5.27
C GLN A 448 22.04 -11.82 6.36
N ASN A 449 22.92 -12.82 6.53
CA ASN A 449 22.77 -13.83 7.57
C ASN A 449 22.86 -13.23 8.99
N HIS A 450 23.78 -12.29 9.24
CA HIS A 450 23.86 -11.63 10.54
C HIS A 450 22.61 -10.82 10.86
N LYS A 451 22.13 -10.04 9.89
CA LYS A 451 20.88 -9.27 10.01
C LYS A 451 19.68 -10.19 10.27
N LYS A 452 19.59 -11.30 9.55
CA LYS A 452 18.60 -12.35 9.81
C LYS A 452 18.65 -12.85 11.25
N PHE A 453 19.83 -13.26 11.75
CA PHE A 453 19.95 -13.79 13.12
C PHE A 453 19.54 -12.79 14.19
N ILE A 454 19.85 -11.50 14.00
CA ILE A 454 19.39 -10.43 14.90
C ILE A 454 17.85 -10.46 14.95
N ARG A 455 17.20 -10.48 13.79
CA ARG A 455 15.74 -10.43 13.71
C ARG A 455 15.05 -11.69 14.22
N GLU A 456 15.62 -12.87 13.95
CA GLU A 456 15.13 -14.13 14.53
C GLU A 456 15.23 -14.13 16.06
N SER A 457 16.33 -13.61 16.61
CA SER A 457 16.53 -13.48 18.04
C SER A 457 15.53 -12.51 18.69
N GLU A 458 15.20 -11.40 18.02
CA GLU A 458 14.17 -10.46 18.45
C GLU A 458 12.79 -11.10 18.49
N ALA A 459 12.42 -11.83 17.43
CA ALA A 459 11.13 -12.53 17.35
C ALA A 459 10.97 -13.56 18.46
N ILE A 460 12.01 -14.37 18.70
CA ILE A 460 12.06 -15.34 19.81
C ILE A 460 11.91 -14.63 21.17
N ALA A 461 12.60 -13.52 21.38
CA ALA A 461 12.49 -12.75 22.62
C ALA A 461 11.08 -12.18 22.82
N ALA A 462 10.43 -11.74 21.74
CA ALA A 462 9.06 -11.23 21.76
C ALA A 462 8.05 -12.33 22.13
N LEU A 463 8.20 -13.55 21.59
CA LEU A 463 7.42 -14.72 22.00
C LEU A 463 7.60 -15.02 23.50
N ALA A 464 8.83 -14.99 24.00
CA ALA A 464 9.11 -15.22 25.41
C ALA A 464 8.41 -14.17 26.31
N ALA A 465 8.34 -12.91 25.88
CA ALA A 465 7.64 -11.85 26.60
C ALA A 465 6.13 -12.11 26.72
N VAL A 466 5.51 -12.75 25.72
CA VAL A 466 4.12 -13.23 25.80
C VAL A 466 3.99 -14.63 26.40
N GLY A 467 5.09 -15.21 26.89
CA GLY A 467 5.15 -16.50 27.59
C GLY A 467 5.19 -17.73 26.69
N ILE A 468 5.31 -17.54 25.38
CA ILE A 468 5.42 -18.62 24.40
C ILE A 468 6.90 -19.04 24.32
N PRO A 469 7.21 -20.35 24.36
CA PRO A 469 8.59 -20.81 24.33
C PRO A 469 9.23 -20.62 22.95
N PRO A 470 10.57 -20.45 22.88
CA PRO A 470 11.30 -20.33 21.61
C PRO A 470 11.03 -21.48 20.62
N SER A 471 10.73 -22.68 21.12
CA SER A 471 10.42 -23.86 20.30
C SER A 471 9.13 -23.74 19.47
N ALA A 472 8.29 -22.76 19.77
CA ALA A 472 7.08 -22.45 18.99
C ALA A 472 7.39 -21.68 17.70
N ALA A 473 8.56 -21.05 17.58
CA ALA A 473 8.95 -20.31 16.39
C ALA A 473 9.28 -21.25 15.22
N ARG A 474 8.88 -20.86 14.01
CA ARG A 474 9.27 -21.47 12.74
C ARG A 474 9.65 -20.35 11.78
N PHE A 475 10.89 -20.35 11.30
CA PHE A 475 11.35 -19.39 10.29
C PHE A 475 11.30 -20.06 8.92
N LEU A 476 10.45 -19.55 8.03
CA LEU A 476 10.15 -20.17 6.74
C LEU A 476 11.05 -19.68 5.61
N ASP A 477 11.56 -18.45 5.72
CA ASP A 477 12.42 -17.82 4.71
C ASP A 477 11.86 -17.96 3.28
N LEU A 478 10.58 -17.63 3.08
CA LEU A 478 9.90 -17.88 1.81
C LEU A 478 10.67 -17.21 0.64
N PRO A 479 10.97 -17.95 -0.45
CA PRO A 479 11.64 -17.40 -1.64
C PRO A 479 11.06 -16.08 -2.17
N PHE A 480 9.75 -15.89 -2.05
CA PHE A 480 9.03 -14.64 -2.29
C PHE A 480 9.70 -13.42 -1.65
N TYR A 481 10.21 -13.56 -0.42
CA TYR A 481 10.89 -12.50 0.35
C TYR A 481 12.42 -12.49 0.20
N GLN A 482 13.04 -13.53 -0.37
CA GLN A 482 14.50 -13.69 -0.40
C GLN A 482 15.12 -13.04 -1.65
N THR A 483 14.97 -11.73 -1.78
CA THR A 483 15.58 -10.94 -2.86
C THR A 483 16.84 -10.20 -2.41
N GLY A 484 16.94 -9.87 -1.13
CA GLY A 484 17.94 -8.94 -0.62
C GLY A 484 17.65 -7.47 -0.97
N GLU A 485 16.52 -7.23 -1.63
CA GLU A 485 16.01 -5.92 -2.05
C GLU A 485 14.65 -5.67 -1.35
N VAL A 486 14.20 -4.42 -1.29
CA VAL A 486 12.85 -4.09 -0.77
C VAL A 486 11.74 -4.78 -1.58
N ARG A 487 12.03 -5.07 -2.86
CA ARG A 487 11.11 -5.73 -3.79
C ARG A 487 11.02 -7.24 -3.55
N LYS A 488 9.80 -7.76 -3.52
CA LYS A 488 9.49 -9.19 -3.40
C LYS A 488 9.45 -9.85 -4.79
N ARG A 489 9.81 -11.13 -4.89
CA ARG A 489 9.63 -11.92 -6.12
C ARG A 489 8.13 -12.18 -6.35
N PRO A 490 7.69 -12.55 -7.56
CA PRO A 490 6.39 -13.16 -7.74
C PRO A 490 6.27 -14.42 -6.87
N LEU A 491 5.06 -14.70 -6.37
CA LEU A 491 4.76 -15.95 -5.67
C LEU A 491 5.11 -17.15 -6.55
N SER A 492 5.83 -18.12 -5.98
CA SER A 492 6.29 -19.32 -6.67
C SER A 492 5.68 -20.60 -6.08
N GLU A 493 5.74 -21.69 -6.83
CA GLU A 493 5.34 -23.02 -6.34
C GLU A 493 6.18 -23.47 -5.14
N ASP A 494 7.42 -22.99 -5.02
CA ASP A 494 8.29 -23.29 -3.87
C ASP A 494 7.74 -22.67 -2.59
N ASP A 495 7.22 -21.44 -2.66
CA ASP A 495 6.56 -20.77 -1.53
C ASP A 495 5.34 -21.56 -1.06
N ILE A 496 4.51 -22.00 -2.00
CA ILE A 496 3.31 -22.80 -1.74
C ILE A 496 3.70 -24.12 -1.08
N ALA A 497 4.74 -24.80 -1.59
CA ALA A 497 5.20 -26.07 -1.05
C ALA A 497 5.75 -25.94 0.39
N ILE A 498 6.43 -24.83 0.73
CA ILE A 498 6.88 -24.57 2.11
C ILE A 498 5.69 -24.44 3.06
N VAL A 499 4.69 -23.64 2.69
CA VAL A 499 3.48 -23.44 3.51
C VAL A 499 2.70 -24.75 3.64
N GLN A 500 2.52 -25.51 2.56
CA GLN A 500 1.85 -26.81 2.58
C GLN A 500 2.52 -27.79 3.56
N ARG A 501 3.84 -27.91 3.55
CA ARG A 501 4.57 -28.77 4.50
C ARG A 501 4.31 -28.37 5.96
N LEU A 502 4.22 -27.08 6.24
CA LEU A 502 3.92 -26.60 7.59
C LEU A 502 2.49 -26.97 8.02
N PHE A 503 1.52 -26.89 7.12
CA PHE A 503 0.16 -27.37 7.38
C PHE A 503 0.12 -28.88 7.67
N ASP A 504 0.89 -29.67 6.93
CA ASP A 504 0.98 -31.12 7.12
C ASP A 504 1.65 -31.51 8.45
N GLU A 505 2.66 -30.73 8.89
CA GLU A 505 3.35 -30.89 10.18
C GLU A 505 2.45 -30.50 11.35
N VAL A 506 1.92 -29.28 11.34
CA VAL A 506 1.19 -28.70 12.48
C VAL A 506 -0.23 -29.24 12.57
N ARG A 507 -0.86 -29.48 11.41
CA ARG A 507 -2.28 -29.85 11.27
C ARG A 507 -3.19 -28.95 12.11
N PRO A 508 -3.15 -27.63 11.92
CA PRO A 508 -3.80 -26.68 12.81
C PRO A 508 -5.33 -26.84 12.82
N ASP A 509 -5.94 -26.71 13.99
CA ASP A 509 -7.39 -26.56 14.16
C ASP A 509 -7.80 -25.10 13.90
N LEU A 510 -6.90 -24.16 14.20
CA LEU A 510 -7.08 -22.73 14.02
C LEU A 510 -5.88 -22.11 13.31
N VAL A 511 -6.16 -21.26 12.32
CA VAL A 511 -5.14 -20.48 11.61
C VAL A 511 -5.41 -19.00 11.82
N PHE A 512 -4.36 -18.28 12.21
CA PHE A 512 -4.35 -16.83 12.26
C PHE A 512 -3.30 -16.30 11.29
N VAL A 513 -3.59 -15.15 10.68
CA VAL A 513 -2.63 -14.39 9.89
C VAL A 513 -2.48 -13.05 10.60
N ALA A 514 -1.32 -12.86 11.22
CA ALA A 514 -0.93 -11.61 11.83
C ALA A 514 -0.50 -10.63 10.74
N GLY A 515 -0.63 -9.34 11.01
CA GLY A 515 -0.24 -8.31 10.08
C GLY A 515 -0.88 -6.98 10.43
N ASP A 516 -0.27 -5.91 9.96
CA ASP A 516 -0.93 -4.62 9.86
C ASP A 516 -2.01 -4.70 8.77
N LEU A 517 -3.21 -4.21 9.04
CA LEU A 517 -4.35 -4.22 8.10
C LEU A 517 -4.26 -3.04 7.10
N SER A 518 -3.10 -2.40 6.94
CA SER A 518 -2.93 -1.07 6.34
C SER A 518 -2.73 -1.02 4.82
#